data_AF-A0A7R9T1H1-F1
#
_entry.id   AF-A0A7R9T1H1-F1
#
_cell.length_a   1.000
_cell.length_b   1.000
_cell.length_c   1.000
_cell.angle_alpha   90.00
_cell.angle_beta   90.00
_cell.angle_gamma   90.00
#
_symmetry.space_group_name_H-M   'P 1'
#
loop_
_entity.id
_entity.type
_entity.pdbx_description
1 polymer ?
#
loop_
_entity_poly.entity_id
_entity_poly.type
_entity_poly.pdbx_seq_one_letter_code
_entity_poly.pdbx_strand_id
1 'polypeptide(L)'
;ALALAAAAAAARRRERAEDALASVGAGGANDVELQTAHAASAGGIWRALKTGSEDEVKALCERDGEKALRERGPVGETPLHLMLLYGGASSMERSAQLRSAKYVGEKFPKTVNDVYVGGEYFGESALHIAIVNKNVDLVRWLLATSVNVKGLLAARATGRFFSRGAPCYYGEFALSFAASTGQGDLVEILLAAGADATAQDTHGNTCLHMAVIHNQPDMFTLICEKWERGKNEANGSSLERLSNADGLSPMLFAARSGFKDMFEFLLNRTCITEWAYGPVTCQRMPLLDVDTRQRIGTGALAEIIANGHLDLLSIPLIQELLQRKWDFYIGRLFYERVWHMLAFLITMTLVHVTSYADSGLDDTLSQVAQTAKTAILGVVIAQLAAEYHHRKHMSGQSAVSVMFCVTYLASFVSRVIFHDELQADAMLAVSFLFAWFYFAWLFMGFKSIGHFVIMIYEIIMDDVRPFLSILGIFVVAFSTAIYVVLRPTSARSVRDFSGQLVTCFEWLTNGGYEGDVVDAAERGKVLMGFLMAAFTILGAVVLLNLLVAMMGDTYAKVSENAVAKWRLERARIMLRLERHFSTPHRDRLARGVWIVLDGARFLQVQLVDGLTSYEQRDARD
;
A
#
# COMPACT_ATOMS: atom_id res chain seq x y z
N ALA A 1 19.72 -0.95 -16.59
CA ALA A 1 19.31 -1.67 -15.37
C ALA A 1 17.85 -1.37 -15.00
N LEU A 2 17.45 -0.12 -14.75
CA LEU A 2 16.06 0.27 -14.43
C LEU A 2 15.01 -0.07 -15.51
N ALA A 3 15.30 0.14 -16.79
CA ALA A 3 14.41 -0.25 -17.89
C ALA A 3 14.27 -1.79 -18.02
N LEU A 4 15.33 -2.53 -17.67
CA LEU A 4 15.32 -4.00 -17.63
C LEU A 4 14.55 -4.52 -16.40
N ALA A 5 14.60 -3.81 -15.27
CA ALA A 5 13.81 -4.12 -14.08
C ALA A 5 12.32 -3.82 -14.27
N ALA A 6 11.97 -2.72 -14.93
CA ALA A 6 10.60 -2.37 -15.30
C ALA A 6 10.03 -3.33 -16.35
N ALA A 7 10.82 -3.69 -17.38
CA ALA A 7 10.44 -4.72 -18.34
C ALA A 7 10.32 -6.11 -17.68
N ALA A 8 11.17 -6.45 -16.71
CA ALA A 8 11.06 -7.69 -15.95
C ALA A 8 9.90 -7.71 -14.94
N ALA A 9 9.46 -6.56 -14.44
CA ALA A 9 8.27 -6.44 -13.59
C ALA A 9 6.98 -6.46 -14.41
N ALA A 10 6.97 -5.81 -15.58
CA ALA A 10 5.88 -5.89 -16.55
C ALA A 10 5.78 -7.29 -17.16
N ALA A 11 6.90 -7.93 -17.48
CA ALA A 11 6.96 -9.33 -17.90
C ALA A 11 6.50 -10.26 -16.78
N ARG A 12 6.88 -10.04 -15.51
CA ARG A 12 6.37 -10.83 -14.37
C ARG A 12 4.89 -10.57 -14.06
N ARG A 13 4.34 -9.39 -14.36
CA ARG A 13 2.90 -9.12 -14.28
C ARG A 13 2.14 -9.76 -15.42
N ARG A 14 2.72 -9.77 -16.62
CA ARG A 14 2.20 -10.45 -17.81
C ARG A 14 2.27 -11.96 -17.65
N GLU A 15 3.35 -12.48 -17.11
CA GLU A 15 3.59 -13.87 -16.73
C GLU A 15 2.71 -14.26 -15.55
N ARG A 16 2.44 -13.40 -14.55
CA ARG A 16 1.41 -13.66 -13.53
C ARG A 16 -0.02 -13.55 -14.05
N ALA A 17 -0.27 -12.76 -15.09
CA ALA A 17 -1.58 -12.67 -15.75
C ALA A 17 -1.78 -13.86 -16.70
N GLU A 18 -0.71 -14.33 -17.36
CA GLU A 18 -0.64 -15.53 -18.19
C GLU A 18 -0.63 -16.79 -17.32
N ASP A 19 0.00 -16.78 -16.16
CA ASP A 19 -0.04 -17.80 -15.10
C ASP A 19 -1.35 -17.72 -14.33
N ALA A 20 -2.03 -16.57 -14.22
CA ALA A 20 -3.42 -16.52 -13.76
C ALA A 20 -4.34 -17.11 -14.84
N LEU A 21 -4.09 -16.82 -16.12
CA LEU A 21 -4.76 -17.47 -17.25
C LEU A 21 -4.45 -18.97 -17.34
N ALA A 22 -3.26 -19.42 -16.92
CA ALA A 22 -2.81 -20.81 -16.97
C ALA A 22 -3.06 -21.58 -15.66
N SER A 23 -3.15 -20.89 -14.52
CA SER A 23 -3.61 -21.40 -13.21
C SER A 23 -5.12 -21.34 -13.04
N VAL A 24 -5.84 -20.74 -14.00
CA VAL A 24 -7.10 -21.31 -14.52
C VAL A 24 -6.76 -22.65 -15.19
N GLY A 25 -6.17 -23.55 -14.41
CA GLY A 25 -5.94 -24.92 -14.79
C GLY A 25 -7.30 -25.56 -14.92
N ALA A 26 -7.60 -26.03 -16.13
CA ALA A 26 -8.59 -27.05 -16.44
C ALA A 26 -10.06 -26.79 -16.06
N GLY A 27 -10.43 -25.79 -15.26
CA GLY A 27 -11.83 -25.54 -14.87
C GLY A 27 -12.67 -25.03 -16.04
N GLY A 28 -12.29 -23.91 -16.64
CA GLY A 28 -13.00 -23.34 -17.79
C GLY A 28 -12.85 -24.13 -19.09
N ALA A 29 -11.69 -24.76 -19.31
CA ALA A 29 -11.45 -25.59 -20.50
C ALA A 29 -12.14 -26.97 -20.42
N ASN A 30 -12.13 -27.63 -19.25
CA ASN A 30 -12.90 -28.86 -19.06
C ASN A 30 -14.40 -28.57 -19.08
N ASP A 31 -14.84 -27.41 -18.61
CA ASP A 31 -16.25 -27.03 -18.71
C ASP A 31 -16.68 -26.80 -20.16
N VAL A 32 -15.89 -26.15 -21.02
CA VAL A 32 -16.20 -26.00 -22.47
C VAL A 32 -16.20 -27.36 -23.19
N GLU A 33 -15.29 -28.28 -22.85
CA GLU A 33 -15.29 -29.65 -23.40
C GLU A 33 -16.45 -30.52 -22.86
N LEU A 34 -16.84 -30.38 -21.58
CA LEU A 34 -18.05 -31.01 -21.03
C LEU A 34 -19.34 -30.41 -21.64
N GLN A 35 -19.34 -29.11 -21.90
CA GLN A 35 -20.46 -28.37 -22.51
C GLN A 35 -20.66 -28.81 -23.97
N THR A 36 -19.59 -29.00 -24.73
CA THR A 36 -19.65 -29.55 -26.10
C THR A 36 -20.06 -31.03 -26.13
N ALA A 37 -19.81 -31.78 -25.06
CA ALA A 37 -20.31 -33.15 -24.91
C ALA A 37 -21.83 -33.18 -24.60
N HIS A 38 -22.33 -32.29 -23.74
CA HIS A 38 -23.76 -32.18 -23.45
C HIS A 38 -24.57 -31.58 -24.61
N ALA A 39 -24.05 -30.54 -25.28
CA ALA A 39 -24.63 -29.99 -26.51
C ALA A 39 -24.65 -31.00 -27.67
N ALA A 40 -23.70 -31.94 -27.71
CA ALA A 40 -23.71 -33.04 -28.67
C ALA A 40 -24.80 -34.08 -28.40
N SER A 41 -25.30 -34.19 -27.16
CA SER A 41 -26.45 -35.02 -26.81
C SER A 41 -27.80 -34.36 -27.16
N ALA A 42 -27.82 -33.02 -27.24
CA ALA A 42 -28.98 -32.23 -27.65
C ALA A 42 -29.07 -32.20 -29.20
N GLY A 43 -30.00 -32.94 -29.78
CA GLY A 43 -30.29 -32.84 -31.21
C GLY A 43 -30.79 -31.44 -31.61
N GLY A 44 -30.64 -31.06 -32.89
CA GLY A 44 -31.13 -29.77 -33.40
C GLY A 44 -30.00 -28.79 -33.75
N ILE A 45 -30.17 -27.51 -33.40
CA ILE A 45 -29.27 -26.41 -33.80
C ILE A 45 -27.87 -26.56 -33.21
N TRP A 46 -27.73 -27.15 -32.02
CA TRP A 46 -26.45 -27.38 -31.35
C TRP A 46 -25.54 -28.36 -32.10
N ARG A 47 -26.11 -29.35 -32.79
CA ARG A 47 -25.35 -30.27 -33.67
C ARG A 47 -24.80 -29.53 -34.89
N ALA A 48 -25.65 -28.73 -35.55
CA ALA A 48 -25.27 -27.96 -36.74
C ALA A 48 -24.17 -26.93 -36.41
N LEU A 49 -24.21 -26.35 -35.20
CA LEU A 49 -23.15 -25.47 -34.71
C LEU A 49 -21.81 -26.17 -34.51
N LYS A 50 -21.80 -27.42 -34.05
CA LYS A 50 -20.59 -28.22 -33.85
C LYS A 50 -19.96 -28.68 -35.17
N THR A 51 -20.80 -28.98 -36.16
CA THR A 51 -20.34 -29.39 -37.50
C THR A 51 -19.90 -28.22 -38.37
N GLY A 52 -20.20 -26.97 -37.97
CA GLY A 52 -19.86 -25.76 -38.72
C GLY A 52 -20.62 -25.63 -40.05
N SER A 53 -21.71 -26.38 -40.22
CA SER A 53 -22.47 -26.44 -41.48
C SER A 53 -23.43 -25.26 -41.61
N GLU A 54 -23.10 -24.31 -42.49
CA GLU A 54 -23.91 -23.11 -42.75
C GLU A 54 -25.32 -23.45 -43.27
N ASP A 55 -25.42 -24.44 -44.16
CA ASP A 55 -26.69 -24.82 -44.79
C ASP A 55 -27.65 -25.49 -43.80
N GLU A 56 -27.13 -26.30 -42.88
CA GLU A 56 -27.94 -26.92 -41.82
C GLU A 56 -28.50 -25.88 -40.86
N VAL A 57 -27.69 -24.88 -40.48
CA VAL A 57 -28.14 -23.78 -39.61
C VAL A 57 -29.25 -22.99 -40.29
N LYS A 58 -29.11 -22.64 -41.57
CA LYS A 58 -30.14 -21.92 -42.33
C LYS A 58 -31.43 -22.72 -42.44
N ALA A 59 -31.35 -24.00 -42.79
CA ALA A 59 -32.51 -24.88 -42.92
C ALA A 59 -33.27 -25.03 -41.59
N LEU A 60 -32.56 -25.17 -40.47
CA LEU A 60 -33.16 -25.24 -39.13
C LEU A 60 -33.83 -23.92 -38.73
N CYS A 61 -33.20 -22.77 -39.02
CA CYS A 61 -33.80 -21.46 -38.79
C CYS A 61 -35.04 -21.20 -39.65
N GLU A 62 -35.11 -21.76 -40.86
CA GLU A 62 -36.29 -21.67 -41.73
C GLU A 62 -37.43 -22.57 -41.26
N ARG A 63 -37.12 -23.77 -40.75
CA ARG A 63 -38.12 -24.73 -40.27
C ARG A 63 -38.70 -24.35 -38.90
N ASP A 64 -37.83 -24.01 -37.95
CA ASP A 64 -38.19 -23.89 -36.53
C ASP A 64 -38.29 -22.42 -36.07
N GLY A 65 -37.90 -21.46 -36.92
CA GLY A 65 -38.01 -20.02 -36.67
C GLY A 65 -37.26 -19.56 -35.41
N GLU A 66 -37.84 -18.61 -34.66
CA GLU A 66 -37.26 -18.12 -33.40
C GLU A 66 -37.14 -19.20 -32.32
N LYS A 67 -37.92 -20.29 -32.40
CA LYS A 67 -37.98 -21.30 -31.34
C LYS A 67 -36.63 -22.01 -31.18
N ALA A 68 -35.95 -22.32 -32.28
CA ALA A 68 -34.62 -22.92 -32.26
C ALA A 68 -33.55 -21.98 -31.69
N LEU A 69 -33.73 -20.66 -31.82
CA LEU A 69 -32.78 -19.65 -31.34
C LEU A 69 -32.97 -19.28 -29.87
N ARG A 70 -34.13 -19.61 -29.29
CA ARG A 70 -34.43 -19.42 -27.86
C ARG A 70 -33.94 -20.56 -26.98
N GLU A 71 -33.49 -21.67 -27.56
CA GLU A 71 -32.84 -22.73 -26.81
C GLU A 71 -31.62 -22.15 -26.08
N ARG A 72 -31.45 -22.54 -24.82
CA ARG A 72 -30.34 -22.10 -23.99
C ARG A 72 -29.42 -23.28 -23.71
N GLY A 73 -28.13 -23.05 -23.83
CA GLY A 73 -27.12 -24.03 -23.46
C GLY A 73 -26.97 -24.16 -21.93
N PRO A 74 -26.10 -25.06 -21.46
CA PRO A 74 -25.88 -25.34 -20.04
C PRO A 74 -25.48 -24.12 -19.21
N VAL A 75 -24.85 -23.11 -19.82
CA VAL A 75 -24.42 -21.87 -19.16
C VAL A 75 -25.35 -20.70 -19.48
N GLY A 76 -26.52 -20.99 -20.08
CA GLY A 76 -27.50 -20.00 -20.47
C GLY A 76 -27.11 -19.20 -21.71
N GLU A 77 -26.18 -19.70 -22.53
CA GLU A 77 -25.79 -19.14 -23.82
C GLU A 77 -26.87 -19.33 -24.89
N THR A 78 -26.80 -18.52 -25.94
CA THR A 78 -27.66 -18.65 -27.12
C THR A 78 -26.89 -19.29 -28.27
N PRO A 79 -27.55 -19.87 -29.28
CA PRO A 79 -26.89 -20.32 -30.50
C PRO A 79 -26.01 -19.22 -31.12
N LEU A 80 -26.46 -17.96 -31.07
CA LEU A 80 -25.70 -16.81 -31.56
C LEU A 80 -24.40 -16.58 -30.77
N HIS A 81 -24.43 -16.69 -29.44
CA HIS A 81 -23.22 -16.58 -28.62
C HIS A 81 -22.16 -17.61 -29.03
N LEU A 82 -22.56 -18.87 -29.23
CA LEU A 82 -21.62 -19.90 -29.69
C LEU A 82 -21.13 -19.62 -31.12
N MET A 83 -21.97 -19.15 -32.04
CA MET A 83 -21.51 -18.80 -33.39
C MET A 83 -20.43 -17.70 -33.40
N LEU A 84 -20.51 -16.76 -32.44
CA LEU A 84 -19.55 -15.66 -32.30
C LEU A 84 -18.32 -16.05 -31.47
N LEU A 85 -18.47 -17.02 -30.56
CA LEU A 85 -17.39 -17.55 -29.72
C LEU A 85 -16.52 -18.57 -30.47
N TYR A 86 -17.12 -19.46 -31.25
CA TYR A 86 -16.39 -20.53 -31.92
C TYR A 86 -15.53 -20.00 -33.07
N GLY A 87 -14.22 -19.99 -32.79
CA GLY A 87 -13.24 -20.16 -33.83
C GLY A 87 -13.14 -21.63 -34.20
N GLY A 88 -13.83 -22.10 -35.25
CA GLY A 88 -13.59 -23.44 -35.79
C GLY A 88 -12.09 -23.71 -35.99
N ALA A 89 -11.71 -24.99 -35.97
CA ALA A 89 -10.31 -25.42 -36.01
C ALA A 89 -9.60 -24.89 -37.27
N SER A 90 -10.35 -24.69 -38.35
CA SER A 90 -9.91 -24.06 -39.58
C SER A 90 -10.42 -22.61 -39.74
N SER A 91 -9.67 -21.78 -40.47
CA SER A 91 -10.10 -20.43 -40.89
C SER A 91 -11.41 -20.45 -41.71
N MET A 92 -11.66 -21.56 -42.41
CA MET A 92 -12.84 -21.76 -43.24
C MET A 92 -14.11 -21.96 -42.42
N GLU A 93 -14.05 -22.78 -41.36
CA GLU A 93 -15.16 -22.95 -40.40
C GLU A 93 -15.50 -21.64 -39.70
N ARG A 94 -14.48 -20.89 -39.26
CA ARG A 94 -14.66 -19.53 -38.69
C ARG A 94 -15.47 -18.61 -39.59
N SER A 95 -15.16 -18.64 -40.88
CA SER A 95 -15.84 -17.81 -41.86
C SER A 95 -17.28 -18.27 -42.10
N ALA A 96 -17.54 -19.58 -42.11
CA ALA A 96 -18.88 -20.15 -42.26
C ALA A 96 -19.78 -19.87 -41.04
N GLN A 97 -19.22 -20.00 -39.83
CA GLN A 97 -19.91 -19.70 -38.58
C GLN A 97 -20.29 -18.22 -38.50
N LEU A 98 -19.37 -17.33 -38.89
CA LEU A 98 -19.63 -15.89 -38.94
C LEU A 98 -20.71 -15.52 -39.97
N ARG A 99 -20.72 -16.16 -41.15
CA ARG A 99 -21.80 -15.96 -42.14
C ARG A 99 -23.15 -16.45 -41.61
N SER A 100 -23.15 -17.58 -40.92
CA SER A 100 -24.35 -18.13 -40.27
C SER A 100 -24.87 -17.18 -39.18
N ALA A 101 -23.97 -16.64 -38.34
CA ALA A 101 -24.30 -15.63 -37.33
C ALA A 101 -24.91 -14.38 -37.96
N LYS A 102 -24.32 -13.91 -39.09
CA LYS A 102 -24.83 -12.74 -39.82
C LYS A 102 -26.24 -12.98 -40.37
N TYR A 103 -26.47 -14.12 -41.01
CA TYR A 103 -27.80 -14.51 -41.50
C TYR A 103 -28.83 -14.56 -40.36
N VAL A 104 -28.48 -15.17 -39.22
CA VAL A 104 -29.36 -15.27 -38.05
C VAL A 104 -29.67 -13.89 -37.47
N GLY A 105 -28.66 -13.04 -37.28
CA GLY A 105 -28.85 -11.70 -36.73
C GLY A 105 -29.68 -10.78 -37.64
N GLU A 106 -29.51 -10.87 -38.96
CA GLU A 106 -30.30 -10.08 -39.92
C GLU A 106 -31.77 -10.53 -39.97
N LYS A 107 -32.03 -11.84 -39.89
CA LYS A 107 -33.37 -12.41 -39.92
C LYS A 107 -34.11 -12.27 -38.58
N PHE A 108 -33.37 -12.35 -37.47
CA PHE A 108 -33.91 -12.31 -36.10
C PHE A 108 -33.16 -11.28 -35.23
N PRO A 109 -33.27 -9.97 -35.51
CA PRO A 109 -32.40 -8.97 -34.90
C PRO A 109 -32.60 -8.76 -33.39
N LYS A 110 -33.67 -9.32 -32.81
CA LYS A 110 -33.87 -9.35 -31.35
C LYS A 110 -32.86 -10.24 -30.64
N THR A 111 -32.38 -11.31 -31.27
CA THR A 111 -31.42 -12.26 -30.64
C THR A 111 -30.04 -11.63 -30.43
N VAL A 112 -29.73 -10.55 -31.14
CA VAL A 112 -28.47 -9.79 -30.98
C VAL A 112 -28.35 -9.17 -29.58
N ASN A 113 -29.48 -8.81 -28.96
CA ASN A 113 -29.52 -8.20 -27.63
C ASN A 113 -29.68 -9.24 -26.50
N ASP A 114 -29.67 -10.53 -26.81
CA ASP A 114 -29.71 -11.56 -25.79
C ASP A 114 -28.40 -11.58 -25.00
N VAL A 115 -28.50 -12.04 -23.74
CA VAL A 115 -27.37 -12.17 -22.81
C VAL A 115 -27.33 -13.57 -22.21
N TYR A 116 -26.17 -13.95 -21.69
CA TYR A 116 -26.00 -15.17 -20.90
C TYR A 116 -26.85 -15.12 -19.63
N VAL A 117 -27.51 -16.25 -19.31
CA VAL A 117 -28.39 -16.38 -18.13
C VAL A 117 -27.76 -17.23 -17.01
N GLY A 118 -26.73 -18.02 -17.30
CA GLY A 118 -26.06 -18.85 -16.30
C GLY A 118 -25.20 -18.03 -15.33
N GLY A 119 -25.01 -18.52 -14.10
CA GLY A 119 -24.38 -17.75 -13.02
C GLY A 119 -22.91 -17.37 -13.25
N GLU A 120 -22.16 -18.13 -14.05
CA GLU A 120 -20.72 -17.89 -14.29
C GLU A 120 -20.49 -16.70 -15.24
N TYR A 121 -21.22 -16.64 -16.37
CA TYR A 121 -21.08 -15.59 -17.40
C TYR A 121 -22.29 -14.66 -17.49
N PHE A 122 -23.11 -14.61 -16.43
CA PHE A 122 -24.36 -13.87 -16.41
C PHE A 122 -24.23 -12.45 -16.98
N GLY A 123 -25.11 -12.10 -17.90
CA GLY A 123 -25.19 -10.77 -18.50
C GLY A 123 -24.18 -10.48 -19.62
N GLU A 124 -23.26 -11.40 -19.92
CA GLU A 124 -22.39 -11.30 -21.10
C GLU A 124 -23.24 -11.28 -22.38
N SER A 125 -22.91 -10.39 -23.32
CA SER A 125 -23.62 -10.21 -24.59
C SER A 125 -22.73 -10.54 -25.77
N ALA A 126 -23.34 -10.76 -26.95
CA ALA A 126 -22.63 -10.90 -28.21
C ALA A 126 -21.61 -9.78 -28.48
N LEU A 127 -21.89 -8.55 -28.01
CA LEU A 127 -20.99 -7.41 -28.15
C LEU A 127 -19.72 -7.56 -27.28
N HIS A 128 -19.83 -8.09 -26.07
CA HIS A 128 -18.67 -8.37 -25.21
C HIS A 128 -17.73 -9.37 -25.87
N ILE A 129 -18.27 -10.47 -26.41
CA ILE A 129 -17.49 -11.50 -27.13
C ILE A 129 -16.77 -10.90 -28.34
N ALA A 130 -17.45 -10.07 -29.13
CA ALA A 130 -16.86 -9.42 -30.30
C ALA A 130 -15.68 -8.50 -29.95
N ILE A 131 -15.79 -7.78 -28.82
CA ILE A 131 -14.73 -6.90 -28.31
C ILE A 131 -13.54 -7.71 -27.83
N VAL A 132 -13.76 -8.79 -27.07
CA VAL A 132 -12.67 -9.68 -26.61
C VAL A 132 -11.92 -10.29 -27.81
N ASN A 133 -12.65 -10.65 -28.86
CA ASN A 133 -12.09 -11.17 -30.11
C ASN A 133 -11.39 -10.12 -31.00
N LYS A 134 -11.37 -8.84 -30.60
CA LYS A 134 -10.77 -7.72 -31.34
C LYS A 134 -11.30 -7.56 -32.77
N ASN A 135 -12.56 -7.93 -33.00
CA ASN A 135 -13.15 -7.94 -34.33
C ASN A 135 -13.98 -6.69 -34.58
N VAL A 136 -13.33 -5.67 -35.17
CA VAL A 136 -13.93 -4.37 -35.50
C VAL A 136 -15.14 -4.51 -36.43
N ASP A 137 -15.05 -5.36 -37.44
CA ASP A 137 -16.13 -5.57 -38.42
C ASP A 137 -17.35 -6.21 -37.78
N LEU A 138 -17.13 -7.16 -36.86
CA LEU A 138 -18.21 -7.78 -36.11
C LEU A 138 -18.89 -6.78 -35.18
N VAL A 139 -18.13 -5.92 -34.49
CA VAL A 139 -18.70 -4.85 -33.65
C VAL A 139 -19.55 -3.89 -34.48
N ARG A 140 -19.04 -3.43 -35.63
CA ARG A 140 -19.81 -2.55 -36.53
C ARG A 140 -21.09 -3.22 -37.03
N TRP A 141 -21.01 -4.49 -37.39
CA TRP A 141 -22.17 -5.27 -37.82
C TRP A 141 -23.19 -5.43 -36.69
N LEU A 142 -22.77 -5.81 -35.47
CA LEU A 142 -23.67 -5.95 -34.32
C LEU A 142 -24.40 -4.64 -34.01
N LEU A 143 -23.70 -3.50 -34.04
CA LEU A 143 -24.29 -2.18 -33.83
C LEU A 143 -25.29 -1.81 -34.92
N ALA A 144 -24.99 -2.12 -36.19
CA ALA A 144 -25.88 -1.83 -37.31
C ALA A 144 -27.14 -2.72 -37.34
N THR A 145 -27.03 -3.98 -36.93
CA THR A 145 -28.12 -4.97 -36.98
C THR A 145 -29.02 -4.93 -35.74
N SER A 146 -28.52 -4.42 -34.61
CA SER A 146 -29.28 -4.42 -33.35
C SER A 146 -30.53 -3.52 -33.40
N VAL A 147 -31.67 -4.05 -32.95
CA VAL A 147 -32.94 -3.27 -32.83
C VAL A 147 -32.86 -2.24 -31.69
N ASN A 148 -32.02 -2.52 -30.68
CA ASN A 148 -31.89 -1.69 -29.48
C ASN A 148 -30.41 -1.50 -29.14
N VAL A 149 -29.73 -0.64 -29.92
CA VAL A 149 -28.31 -0.30 -29.74
C VAL A 149 -28.04 0.17 -28.30
N LYS A 150 -28.92 1.00 -27.73
CA LYS A 150 -28.76 1.49 -26.35
C LYS A 150 -28.78 0.37 -25.33
N GLY A 151 -29.70 -0.59 -25.47
CA GLY A 151 -29.77 -1.77 -24.62
C GLY A 151 -28.55 -2.67 -24.77
N LEU A 152 -28.05 -2.85 -26.00
CA LEU A 152 -26.84 -3.63 -26.27
C LEU A 152 -25.60 -3.01 -25.63
N LEU A 153 -25.45 -1.67 -25.73
CA LEU A 153 -24.34 -0.92 -25.12
C LEU A 153 -24.43 -0.87 -23.59
N ALA A 154 -25.64 -0.88 -23.04
CA ALA A 154 -25.90 -0.87 -21.61
C ALA A 154 -25.94 -2.27 -20.97
N ALA A 155 -25.71 -3.34 -21.75
CA ALA A 155 -25.64 -4.70 -21.23
C ALA A 155 -24.48 -4.82 -20.22
N ARG A 156 -24.72 -5.51 -19.11
CA ARG A 156 -23.78 -5.63 -17.98
C ARG A 156 -23.40 -7.09 -17.77
N ALA A 157 -22.13 -7.42 -17.97
CA ALA A 157 -21.57 -8.73 -17.65
C ALA A 157 -21.23 -8.84 -16.16
N THR A 158 -22.16 -9.30 -15.33
CA THR A 158 -22.02 -9.38 -13.86
C THR A 158 -21.79 -10.81 -13.33
N GLY A 159 -21.62 -11.79 -14.22
CA GLY A 159 -21.30 -13.18 -13.85
C GLY A 159 -20.07 -13.30 -12.95
N ARG A 160 -19.96 -14.42 -12.22
CA ARG A 160 -18.84 -14.68 -11.30
C ARG A 160 -17.47 -14.57 -11.97
N PHE A 161 -17.37 -14.94 -13.25
CA PHE A 161 -16.14 -14.82 -14.04
C PHE A 161 -15.66 -13.37 -14.19
N PHE A 162 -16.59 -12.40 -14.18
CA PHE A 162 -16.33 -10.97 -14.34
C PHE A 162 -16.27 -10.21 -13.01
N SER A 163 -16.44 -10.91 -11.89
CA SER A 163 -16.46 -10.29 -10.56
C SER A 163 -15.07 -9.83 -10.10
N ARG A 164 -15.02 -8.91 -9.13
CA ARG A 164 -13.75 -8.40 -8.60
C ARG A 164 -13.00 -9.52 -7.87
N GLY A 165 -11.75 -9.78 -8.28
CA GLY A 165 -10.93 -10.89 -7.75
C GLY A 165 -10.99 -12.16 -8.62
N ALA A 166 -11.88 -12.19 -9.61
CA ALA A 166 -11.89 -13.18 -10.68
C ALA A 166 -10.77 -12.86 -11.70
N PRO A 167 -10.42 -13.81 -12.60
CA PRO A 167 -9.33 -13.61 -13.56
C PRO A 167 -9.56 -12.44 -14.54
N CYS A 168 -10.82 -12.09 -14.84
CA CYS A 168 -11.16 -11.12 -15.87
C CYS A 168 -12.11 -10.04 -15.36
N TYR A 169 -11.59 -9.05 -14.63
CA TYR A 169 -12.37 -7.88 -14.20
C TYR A 169 -12.27 -6.72 -15.20
N TYR A 170 -13.33 -6.49 -15.98
CA TYR A 170 -13.36 -5.49 -17.07
C TYR A 170 -14.46 -4.42 -16.95
N GLY A 171 -15.09 -4.28 -15.78
CA GLY A 171 -16.05 -3.20 -15.49
C GLY A 171 -17.42 -3.35 -16.15
N GLU A 172 -17.87 -4.58 -16.42
CA GLU A 172 -19.22 -4.97 -16.86
C GLU A 172 -19.72 -4.48 -18.23
N PHE A 173 -19.29 -3.33 -18.72
CA PHE A 173 -19.83 -2.71 -19.95
C PHE A 173 -18.92 -2.92 -21.16
N ALA A 174 -19.51 -2.90 -22.36
CA ALA A 174 -18.77 -3.01 -23.62
C ALA A 174 -17.63 -1.97 -23.75
N LEU A 175 -17.89 -0.70 -23.40
CA LEU A 175 -16.88 0.36 -23.45
C LEU A 175 -15.72 0.10 -22.48
N SER A 176 -16.01 -0.41 -21.28
CA SER A 176 -14.98 -0.69 -20.29
C SER A 176 -14.14 -1.93 -20.64
N PHE A 177 -14.72 -2.92 -21.34
CA PHE A 177 -13.98 -4.03 -21.94
C PHE A 177 -13.00 -3.56 -23.01
N ALA A 178 -13.43 -2.68 -23.92
CA ALA A 178 -12.56 -2.11 -24.95
C ALA A 178 -11.42 -1.27 -24.33
N ALA A 179 -11.73 -0.49 -23.29
CA ALA A 179 -10.74 0.28 -22.53
C ALA A 179 -9.72 -0.62 -21.81
N SER A 180 -10.18 -1.71 -21.18
CA SER A 180 -9.34 -2.67 -20.45
C SER A 180 -8.37 -3.42 -21.37
N THR A 181 -8.79 -3.70 -22.60
CA THR A 181 -8.02 -4.48 -23.59
C THR A 181 -7.13 -3.62 -24.49
N GLY A 182 -7.12 -2.29 -24.32
CA GLY A 182 -6.27 -1.38 -25.08
C GLY A 182 -6.75 -1.13 -26.52
N GLN A 183 -8.03 -1.30 -26.81
CA GLN A 183 -8.56 -1.29 -28.18
C GLN A 183 -9.12 0.08 -28.58
N GLY A 184 -8.24 0.98 -29.03
CA GLY A 184 -8.60 2.36 -29.38
C GLY A 184 -9.69 2.46 -30.45
N ASP A 185 -9.58 1.71 -31.55
CA ASP A 185 -10.56 1.73 -32.63
C ASP A 185 -11.97 1.36 -32.16
N LEU A 186 -12.08 0.38 -31.26
CA LEU A 186 -13.36 -0.03 -30.70
C LEU A 186 -13.91 1.02 -29.73
N VAL A 187 -13.06 1.64 -28.91
CA VAL A 187 -13.46 2.75 -28.04
C VAL A 187 -14.07 3.88 -28.87
N GLU A 188 -13.45 4.25 -29.99
CA GLU A 188 -13.98 5.28 -30.88
C GLU A 188 -15.35 4.90 -31.47
N ILE A 189 -15.49 3.67 -31.97
CA ILE A 189 -16.74 3.18 -32.56
C ILE A 189 -17.86 3.12 -31.52
N LEU A 190 -17.57 2.63 -30.31
CA LEU A 190 -18.56 2.51 -29.23
C LEU A 190 -19.02 3.88 -28.73
N LEU A 191 -18.10 4.83 -28.56
CA LEU A 191 -18.45 6.21 -28.19
C LEU A 191 -19.26 6.89 -29.29
N ALA A 192 -18.91 6.71 -30.56
CA ALA A 192 -19.67 7.23 -31.69
C ALA A 192 -21.08 6.61 -31.79
N ALA A 193 -21.24 5.35 -31.36
CA ALA A 193 -22.52 4.67 -31.28
C ALA A 193 -23.37 5.08 -30.05
N GLY A 194 -22.87 5.96 -29.18
CA GLY A 194 -23.58 6.49 -28.03
C GLY A 194 -23.38 5.69 -26.73
N ALA A 195 -22.26 4.98 -26.59
CA ALA A 195 -21.91 4.32 -25.32
C ALA A 195 -21.72 5.36 -24.21
N ASP A 196 -22.31 5.12 -23.05
CA ASP A 196 -22.21 6.01 -21.91
C ASP A 196 -20.89 5.80 -21.16
N ALA A 197 -19.94 6.72 -21.31
CA ALA A 197 -18.67 6.69 -20.57
C ALA A 197 -18.83 6.95 -19.06
N THR A 198 -19.97 7.52 -18.64
CA THR A 198 -20.29 7.79 -17.22
C THR A 198 -20.92 6.59 -16.52
N ALA A 199 -21.24 5.53 -17.27
CA ALA A 199 -21.78 4.30 -16.70
C ALA A 199 -20.81 3.69 -15.68
N GLN A 200 -21.39 3.24 -14.57
CA GLN A 200 -20.67 2.69 -13.42
C GLN A 200 -21.05 1.23 -13.21
N ASP A 201 -20.05 0.40 -12.96
CA ASP A 201 -20.22 -1.03 -12.68
C ASP A 201 -20.78 -1.28 -11.25
N THR A 202 -20.88 -2.54 -10.80
CA THR A 202 -21.31 -2.89 -9.45
C THR A 202 -20.49 -2.27 -8.32
N HIS A 203 -19.25 -1.84 -8.59
CA HIS A 203 -18.35 -1.21 -7.63
C HIS A 203 -18.30 0.32 -7.79
N GLY A 204 -19.16 0.89 -8.64
CA GLY A 204 -19.14 2.32 -8.97
C GLY A 204 -18.01 2.71 -9.92
N ASN A 205 -17.22 1.78 -10.43
CA ASN A 205 -16.08 2.08 -11.29
C ASN A 205 -16.57 2.41 -12.71
N THR A 206 -15.99 3.47 -13.28
CA THR A 206 -16.23 3.90 -14.67
C THR A 206 -15.22 3.25 -15.64
N CYS A 207 -15.40 3.47 -16.95
CA CYS A 207 -14.42 3.04 -17.95
C CYS A 207 -13.01 3.61 -17.71
N LEU A 208 -12.88 4.82 -17.15
CA LEU A 208 -11.59 5.40 -16.77
C LEU A 208 -10.94 4.66 -15.58
N HIS A 209 -11.72 4.19 -14.62
CA HIS A 209 -11.19 3.35 -13.55
C HIS A 209 -10.64 2.03 -14.12
N MET A 210 -11.30 1.44 -15.12
CA MET A 210 -10.77 0.24 -15.79
C MET A 210 -9.47 0.52 -16.55
N ALA A 211 -9.37 1.67 -17.24
CA ALA A 211 -8.11 2.08 -17.87
C ALA A 211 -6.98 2.23 -16.84
N VAL A 212 -7.29 2.70 -15.64
CA VAL A 212 -6.33 2.77 -14.52
C VAL A 212 -5.94 1.37 -14.01
N ILE A 213 -6.92 0.49 -13.79
CA ILE A 213 -6.69 -0.89 -13.29
C ILE A 213 -5.80 -1.69 -14.24
N HIS A 214 -6.02 -1.56 -15.55
CA HIS A 214 -5.29 -2.29 -16.60
C HIS A 214 -4.06 -1.54 -17.13
N ASN A 215 -3.68 -0.43 -16.49
CA ASN A 215 -2.53 0.39 -16.84
C ASN A 215 -2.50 0.82 -18.33
N GLN A 216 -3.61 1.38 -18.83
CA GLN A 216 -3.81 1.81 -20.22
C GLN A 216 -3.88 3.36 -20.35
N PRO A 217 -2.74 4.08 -20.34
CA PRO A 217 -2.73 5.55 -20.38
C PRO A 217 -3.25 6.13 -21.71
N ASP A 218 -2.98 5.43 -22.81
CA ASP A 218 -3.44 5.83 -24.14
C ASP A 218 -4.97 5.77 -24.24
N MET A 219 -5.57 4.72 -23.68
CA MET A 219 -7.04 4.59 -23.63
C MET A 219 -7.66 5.64 -22.73
N PHE A 220 -7.03 5.95 -21.60
CA PHE A 220 -7.48 7.04 -20.73
C PHE A 220 -7.55 8.36 -21.51
N THR A 221 -6.50 8.70 -22.25
CA THR A 221 -6.45 9.90 -23.08
C THR A 221 -7.53 9.90 -24.16
N LEU A 222 -7.63 8.80 -24.91
CA LEU A 222 -8.55 8.66 -26.01
C LEU A 222 -10.02 8.82 -25.57
N ILE A 223 -10.39 8.16 -24.45
CA ILE A 223 -11.75 8.23 -23.91
C ILE A 223 -12.10 9.67 -23.53
N CYS A 224 -11.22 10.36 -22.79
CA CYS A 224 -11.46 11.75 -22.40
C CYS A 224 -11.62 12.66 -23.63
N GLU A 225 -10.70 12.59 -24.60
CA GLU A 225 -10.75 13.45 -25.78
C GLU A 225 -11.99 13.22 -26.66
N LYS A 226 -12.39 11.96 -26.86
CA LYS A 226 -13.54 11.62 -27.71
C LYS A 226 -14.86 11.93 -27.01
N TRP A 227 -14.94 11.70 -25.70
CA TRP A 227 -16.13 12.00 -24.91
C TRP A 227 -16.39 13.50 -24.78
N GLU A 228 -15.35 14.32 -24.57
CA GLU A 228 -15.46 15.78 -24.49
C GLU A 228 -15.97 16.40 -25.81
N ARG A 229 -15.51 15.90 -26.96
CA ARG A 229 -16.01 16.34 -28.29
C ARG A 229 -17.49 16.05 -28.51
N GLY A 230 -18.05 15.05 -27.84
CA GLY A 230 -19.44 14.61 -28.01
C GLY A 230 -20.46 15.35 -27.15
N LYS A 231 -20.03 16.15 -26.16
CA LYS A 231 -20.92 16.92 -25.28
C LYS A 231 -20.94 18.39 -25.69
N ASN A 232 -22.15 18.93 -25.87
CA ASN A 232 -22.36 20.37 -25.78
C ASN A 232 -22.00 20.83 -24.37
N GLU A 233 -21.26 21.93 -24.26
CA GLU A 233 -20.59 22.54 -23.08
C GLU A 233 -21.46 22.75 -21.81
N ALA A 234 -22.75 22.37 -21.84
CA ALA A 234 -23.74 22.70 -20.81
C ALA A 234 -23.64 21.88 -19.50
N ASN A 235 -23.00 20.71 -19.51
CA ASN A 235 -22.85 19.87 -18.31
C ASN A 235 -21.37 19.75 -17.94
N GLY A 236 -20.84 20.75 -17.22
CA GLY A 236 -19.43 20.88 -16.81
C GLY A 236 -18.89 19.82 -15.82
N SER A 237 -19.44 18.60 -15.80
CA SER A 237 -18.88 17.49 -15.04
C SER A 237 -17.78 16.80 -15.87
N SER A 238 -16.52 16.99 -15.47
CA SER A 238 -15.37 16.28 -16.06
C SER A 238 -15.44 14.79 -15.72
N LEU A 239 -15.30 13.91 -16.72
CA LEU A 239 -15.32 12.45 -16.57
C LEU A 239 -14.28 11.95 -15.57
N GLU A 240 -13.13 12.63 -15.51
CA GLU A 240 -12.01 12.35 -14.62
C GLU A 240 -12.35 12.57 -13.13
N ARG A 241 -13.44 13.29 -12.83
CA ARG A 241 -13.88 13.57 -11.45
C ARG A 241 -14.94 12.62 -10.92
N LEU A 242 -15.49 11.74 -11.77
CA LEU A 242 -16.48 10.77 -11.32
C LEU A 242 -15.84 9.80 -10.34
N SER A 243 -16.48 9.65 -9.19
CA SER A 243 -15.98 8.81 -8.10
C SER A 243 -16.69 7.47 -8.07
N ASN A 244 -15.96 6.43 -7.68
CA ASN A 244 -16.53 5.10 -7.49
C ASN A 244 -17.33 4.97 -6.19
N ALA A 245 -17.80 3.76 -5.85
CA ALA A 245 -18.58 3.53 -4.64
C ALA A 245 -17.79 3.83 -3.35
N ASP A 246 -16.45 3.76 -3.40
CA ASP A 246 -15.56 4.15 -2.31
C ASP A 246 -15.33 5.68 -2.23
N GLY A 247 -15.93 6.46 -3.13
CA GLY A 247 -15.73 7.90 -3.22
C GLY A 247 -14.40 8.33 -3.84
N LEU A 248 -13.74 7.45 -4.60
CA LEU A 248 -12.43 7.69 -5.21
C LEU A 248 -12.58 8.00 -6.69
N SER A 249 -11.96 9.08 -7.16
CA SER A 249 -11.75 9.33 -8.59
C SER A 249 -10.70 8.38 -9.18
N PRO A 250 -10.55 8.25 -10.52
CA PRO A 250 -9.52 7.42 -11.12
C PRO A 250 -8.10 7.74 -10.62
N MET A 251 -7.78 9.03 -10.40
CA MET A 251 -6.49 9.45 -9.86
C MET A 251 -6.31 9.04 -8.40
N LEU A 252 -7.34 9.22 -7.55
CA LEU A 252 -7.30 8.77 -6.16
C LEU A 252 -7.25 7.25 -6.05
N PHE A 253 -7.92 6.55 -6.96
CA PHE A 253 -7.89 5.10 -7.05
C PHE A 253 -6.49 4.59 -7.42
N ALA A 254 -5.81 5.24 -8.38
CA ALA A 254 -4.42 4.95 -8.72
C ALA A 254 -3.49 5.17 -7.50
N ALA A 255 -3.73 6.25 -6.75
CA ALA A 255 -3.00 6.58 -5.53
C ALA A 255 -3.21 5.54 -4.41
N ARG A 256 -4.46 5.12 -4.18
CA ARG A 256 -4.80 4.09 -3.17
C ARG A 256 -4.25 2.72 -3.55
N SER A 257 -4.24 2.38 -4.85
CA SER A 257 -3.82 1.06 -5.33
C SER A 257 -2.31 0.93 -5.56
N GLY A 258 -1.55 2.04 -5.53
CA GLY A 258 -0.10 2.00 -5.73
C GLY A 258 0.33 1.94 -7.20
N PHE A 259 -0.52 2.32 -8.15
CA PHE A 259 -0.21 2.27 -9.58
C PHE A 259 0.67 3.46 -9.99
N LYS A 260 1.99 3.35 -9.76
CA LYS A 260 2.97 4.42 -10.01
C LYS A 260 2.86 5.02 -11.41
N ASP A 261 3.03 4.20 -12.44
CA ASP A 261 3.11 4.68 -13.83
C ASP A 261 1.84 5.41 -14.25
N MET A 262 0.68 4.84 -13.91
CA MET A 262 -0.62 5.45 -14.18
C MET A 262 -0.83 6.73 -13.36
N PHE A 263 -0.48 6.73 -12.08
CA PHE A 263 -0.62 7.92 -11.24
C PHE A 263 0.28 9.07 -11.73
N GLU A 264 1.52 8.78 -12.11
CA GLU A 264 2.45 9.75 -12.69
C GLU A 264 1.94 10.29 -14.03
N PHE A 265 1.42 9.41 -14.89
CA PHE A 265 0.76 9.80 -16.14
C PHE A 265 -0.43 10.74 -15.88
N LEU A 266 -1.34 10.39 -14.96
CA LEU A 266 -2.49 11.22 -14.61
C LEU A 266 -2.07 12.56 -14.03
N LEU A 267 -1.06 12.58 -13.17
CA LEU A 267 -0.53 13.80 -12.59
C LEU A 267 0.02 14.74 -13.68
N ASN A 268 0.86 14.20 -14.58
CA ASN A 268 1.43 14.97 -15.70
C ASN A 268 0.36 15.46 -16.67
N ARG A 269 -0.70 14.68 -16.92
CA ARG A 269 -1.84 15.11 -17.74
C ARG A 269 -2.59 16.30 -17.13
N THR A 270 -2.70 16.35 -15.81
CA THR A 270 -3.36 17.48 -15.12
C THR A 270 -2.49 18.75 -15.04
N CYS A 271 -1.19 18.63 -15.26
CA CYS A 271 -0.26 19.76 -15.22
C CYS A 271 -0.42 20.66 -16.46
N ILE A 272 -0.40 21.97 -16.22
CA ILE A 272 -0.49 22.99 -17.27
C ILE A 272 0.86 23.69 -17.41
N THR A 273 1.47 23.60 -18.60
CA THR A 273 2.68 24.38 -18.90
C THR A 273 2.28 25.85 -19.09
N GLU A 274 2.84 26.73 -18.27
CA GLU A 274 2.57 28.18 -18.31
C GLU A 274 3.48 28.89 -19.31
N TRP A 275 4.78 28.57 -19.24
CA TRP A 275 5.78 29.08 -20.17
C TRP A 275 6.96 28.11 -20.24
N ALA A 276 7.68 28.15 -21.35
CA ALA A 276 8.93 27.44 -21.55
C ALA A 276 9.94 28.40 -22.19
N TYR A 277 11.15 28.46 -21.63
CA TYR A 277 12.25 29.29 -22.13
C TYR A 277 13.54 28.48 -22.11
N GLY A 278 13.95 28.00 -23.29
CA GLY A 278 15.11 27.12 -23.44
C GLY A 278 14.96 25.86 -22.58
N PRO A 279 15.92 25.55 -21.68
CA PRO A 279 15.86 24.37 -20.81
C PRO A 279 14.91 24.54 -19.62
N VAL A 280 14.41 25.75 -19.34
CA VAL A 280 13.56 26.03 -18.18
C VAL A 280 12.10 25.99 -18.60
N THR A 281 11.31 25.13 -17.95
CA THR A 281 9.86 25.08 -18.13
C THR A 281 9.16 25.34 -16.81
N CYS A 282 8.10 26.15 -16.83
CA CYS A 282 7.26 26.40 -15.68
C CYS A 282 5.93 25.68 -15.86
N GLN A 283 5.65 24.74 -14.97
CA GLN A 283 4.42 23.97 -14.94
C GLN A 283 3.59 24.33 -13.72
N ARG A 284 2.26 24.31 -13.87
CA ARG A 284 1.29 24.49 -12.80
C ARG A 284 0.55 23.18 -12.58
N MET A 285 0.72 22.61 -11.39
CA MET A 285 0.04 21.38 -10.98
C MET A 285 -1.20 21.73 -10.13
N PRO A 286 -2.41 21.32 -10.54
CA PRO A 286 -3.62 21.55 -9.76
C PRO A 286 -3.59 20.73 -8.46
N LEU A 287 -3.90 21.37 -7.34
CA LEU A 287 -3.81 20.75 -6.01
C LEU A 287 -5.12 20.15 -5.51
N LEU A 288 -6.22 20.28 -6.26
CA LEU A 288 -7.56 19.87 -5.79
C LEU A 288 -7.61 18.39 -5.37
N ASP A 289 -7.05 17.50 -6.19
CA ASP A 289 -7.11 16.06 -5.97
C ASP A 289 -5.82 15.47 -5.37
N VAL A 290 -4.75 16.26 -5.36
CA VAL A 290 -3.43 15.83 -4.86
C VAL A 290 -3.25 16.18 -3.38
N ASP A 291 -3.66 17.37 -2.98
CA ASP A 291 -3.41 17.92 -1.63
C ASP A 291 -4.29 17.27 -0.55
N THR A 292 -3.87 17.35 0.70
CA THR A 292 -4.52 16.75 1.87
C THR A 292 -5.90 17.35 2.18
N ARG A 293 -6.23 18.46 1.53
CA ARG A 293 -7.49 19.17 1.67
C ARG A 293 -8.36 18.95 0.44
N GLN A 294 -9.43 18.18 0.63
CA GLN A 294 -10.58 18.16 -0.28
C GLN A 294 -11.84 18.66 0.43
N ARG A 295 -12.79 19.17 -0.36
CA ARG A 295 -14.12 19.56 0.11
C ARG A 295 -15.00 18.32 0.39
N ILE A 296 -14.67 17.19 -0.24
CA ILE A 296 -15.32 15.87 -0.12
C ILE A 296 -14.20 14.83 -0.29
N GLY A 297 -14.00 13.91 0.66
CA GLY A 297 -13.02 12.81 0.54
C GLY A 297 -11.60 13.10 1.03
N THR A 298 -10.70 12.15 0.76
CA THR A 298 -9.27 12.15 1.08
C THR A 298 -8.45 12.41 -0.19
N GLY A 299 -7.56 13.41 -0.15
CA GLY A 299 -6.68 13.70 -1.29
C GLY A 299 -5.62 12.63 -1.52
N ALA A 300 -5.03 12.60 -2.72
CA ALA A 300 -4.09 11.56 -3.14
C ALA A 300 -2.91 11.40 -2.17
N LEU A 301 -2.36 12.50 -1.65
CA LEU A 301 -1.26 12.44 -0.70
C LEU A 301 -1.64 11.70 0.59
N ALA A 302 -2.88 11.86 1.06
CA ALA A 302 -3.36 11.15 2.24
C ALA A 302 -3.52 9.65 1.98
N GLU A 303 -4.03 9.27 0.80
CA GLU A 303 -4.17 7.86 0.39
C GLU A 303 -2.81 7.18 0.21
N ILE A 304 -1.84 7.84 -0.42
CA ILE A 304 -0.47 7.34 -0.60
C ILE A 304 0.17 7.02 0.76
N ILE A 305 0.04 7.95 1.72
CA ILE A 305 0.67 7.82 3.04
C ILE A 305 -0.06 6.80 3.92
N ALA A 306 -1.39 6.72 3.82
CA ALA A 306 -2.20 5.75 4.56
C ALA A 306 -1.89 4.32 4.14
N ASN A 307 -1.73 4.07 2.84
CA ASN A 307 -1.45 2.74 2.30
C ASN A 307 0.07 2.41 2.22
N GLY A 308 0.94 3.40 2.47
CA GLY A 308 2.38 3.17 2.56
C GLY A 308 3.08 2.95 1.22
N HIS A 309 2.57 3.54 0.14
CA HIS A 309 3.13 3.38 -1.21
C HIS A 309 4.42 4.19 -1.39
N LEU A 310 5.56 3.58 -1.07
CA LEU A 310 6.90 4.18 -1.14
C LEU A 310 7.24 4.72 -2.54
N ASP A 311 6.85 3.97 -3.57
CA ASP A 311 7.12 4.28 -4.97
C ASP A 311 6.41 5.55 -5.45
N LEU A 312 5.20 5.81 -4.95
CA LEU A 312 4.43 7.03 -5.30
C LEU A 312 5.03 8.29 -4.66
N LEU A 313 5.62 8.16 -3.46
CA LEU A 313 6.37 9.26 -2.82
C LEU A 313 7.71 9.55 -3.50
N SER A 314 8.17 8.68 -4.41
CA SER A 314 9.36 8.92 -5.22
C SER A 314 9.10 9.83 -6.44
N ILE A 315 7.83 10.13 -6.75
CA ILE A 315 7.48 10.96 -7.91
C ILE A 315 7.95 12.41 -7.66
N PRO A 316 8.72 13.02 -8.59
CA PRO A 316 9.35 14.33 -8.37
C PRO A 316 8.38 15.45 -8.00
N LEU A 317 7.22 15.50 -8.67
CA LEU A 317 6.19 16.53 -8.40
C LEU A 317 5.61 16.43 -6.98
N ILE A 318 5.45 15.20 -6.46
CA ILE A 318 4.99 14.96 -5.09
C ILE A 318 6.08 15.34 -4.08
N GLN A 319 7.35 15.05 -4.40
CA GLN A 319 8.49 15.44 -3.56
C GLN A 319 8.66 16.95 -3.48
N GLU A 320 8.52 17.66 -4.61
CA GLU A 320 8.52 19.13 -4.64
C GLU A 320 7.39 19.70 -3.78
N LEU A 321 6.18 19.14 -3.87
CA LEU A 321 5.05 19.56 -3.00
C LEU A 321 5.37 19.36 -1.51
N LEU A 322 5.85 18.18 -1.12
CA LEU A 322 6.23 17.86 0.25
C LEU A 322 7.34 18.77 0.76
N GLN A 323 8.35 19.01 -0.07
CA GLN A 323 9.49 19.85 0.26
C GLN A 323 9.08 21.31 0.43
N ARG A 324 8.22 21.86 -0.44
CA ARG A 324 7.72 23.23 -0.26
C ARG A 324 6.90 23.39 1.00
N LYS A 325 6.03 22.44 1.31
CA LYS A 325 5.27 22.47 2.56
C LYS A 325 6.19 22.43 3.79
N TRP A 326 7.26 21.64 3.72
CA TRP A 326 8.31 21.61 4.75
C TRP A 326 9.00 22.96 4.90
N ASP A 327 9.48 23.55 3.82
CA ASP A 327 10.27 24.78 3.85
C ASP A 327 9.46 26.00 4.32
N PHE A 328 8.17 26.08 3.94
CA PHE A 328 7.35 27.27 4.25
C PHE A 328 6.75 27.29 5.66
N TYR A 329 6.27 26.15 6.19
CA TYR A 329 5.56 26.18 7.47
C TYR A 329 5.75 24.95 8.34
N ILE A 330 5.86 23.76 7.76
CA ILE A 330 5.88 22.51 8.55
C ILE A 330 7.22 22.34 9.25
N GLY A 331 8.32 22.69 8.58
CA GLY A 331 9.66 22.65 9.18
C GLY A 331 9.73 23.53 10.43
N ARG A 332 9.22 24.76 10.35
CA ARG A 332 9.14 25.66 11.52
C ARG A 332 8.37 25.04 12.68
N LEU A 333 7.17 24.52 12.42
CA LEU A 333 6.33 23.88 13.44
C LEU A 333 6.98 22.63 14.03
N PHE A 334 7.67 21.85 13.19
CA PHE A 334 8.41 20.68 13.62
C PHE A 334 9.57 21.07 14.55
N TYR A 335 10.40 22.04 14.16
CA TYR A 335 11.51 22.53 15.00
C TYR A 335 11.02 23.16 16.30
N GLU A 336 9.92 23.91 16.27
CA GLU A 336 9.28 24.42 17.49
C GLU A 336 8.91 23.25 18.41
N ARG A 337 8.29 22.17 17.91
CA ARG A 337 7.97 20.98 18.74
C ARG A 337 9.21 20.27 19.27
N VAL A 338 10.27 20.13 18.46
CA VAL A 338 11.55 19.56 18.91
C VAL A 338 12.12 20.37 20.08
N TRP A 339 12.10 21.71 19.97
CA TRP A 339 12.57 22.60 21.03
C TRP A 339 11.72 22.52 22.30
N HIS A 340 10.38 22.50 22.18
CA HIS A 340 9.51 22.35 23.35
C HIS A 340 9.73 21.01 24.07
N MET A 341 9.90 19.92 23.31
CA MET A 341 10.17 18.60 23.89
C MET A 341 11.55 18.54 24.54
N LEU A 342 12.58 19.09 23.90
CA LEU A 342 13.92 19.17 24.47
C LEU A 342 13.94 20.01 25.74
N ALA A 343 13.27 21.17 25.73
CA ALA A 343 13.13 22.02 26.91
C ALA A 343 12.41 21.27 28.04
N PHE A 344 11.33 20.54 27.75
CA PHE A 344 10.64 19.69 28.73
C PHE A 344 11.55 18.60 29.33
N LEU A 345 12.38 17.95 28.52
CA LEU A 345 13.30 16.92 29.01
C LEU A 345 14.43 17.51 29.86
N ILE A 346 14.96 18.68 29.47
CA ILE A 346 15.97 19.39 30.26
C ILE A 346 15.39 19.88 31.58
N THR A 347 14.19 20.45 31.59
CA THR A 347 13.54 20.90 32.83
C THR A 347 13.23 19.72 33.75
N MET A 348 12.72 18.62 33.21
CA MET A 348 12.44 17.40 33.97
C MET A 348 13.73 16.80 34.56
N THR A 349 14.82 16.76 33.78
CA THR A 349 16.14 16.31 34.26
C THR A 349 16.66 17.23 35.36
N LEU A 350 16.61 18.55 35.16
CA LEU A 350 17.11 19.53 36.13
C LEU A 350 16.33 19.47 37.45
N VAL A 351 14.99 19.44 37.40
CA VAL A 351 14.11 19.39 38.59
C VAL A 351 14.37 18.15 39.43
N HIS A 352 14.62 17.00 38.80
CA HIS A 352 14.93 15.78 39.54
C HIS A 352 16.37 15.77 40.05
N VAL A 353 17.36 16.16 39.25
CA VAL A 353 18.78 16.21 39.68
C VAL A 353 18.97 17.16 40.85
N THR A 354 18.39 18.38 40.82
CA THR A 354 18.50 19.32 41.95
C THR A 354 17.82 18.79 43.20
N SER A 355 16.72 18.04 43.05
CA SER A 355 16.05 17.39 44.17
C SER A 355 16.84 16.24 44.80
N TYR A 356 17.80 15.64 44.10
CA TYR A 356 18.69 14.60 44.64
C TYR A 356 20.04 15.16 45.11
N ALA A 357 20.49 16.27 44.53
CA ALA A 357 21.83 16.81 44.77
C ALA A 357 22.00 17.45 46.14
N ASP A 358 20.94 17.96 46.78
CA ASP A 358 21.06 18.60 48.10
C ASP A 358 19.87 18.32 49.03
N SER A 359 20.17 17.77 50.21
CA SER A 359 19.27 17.72 51.36
C SER A 359 19.22 19.05 52.16
N GLY A 360 19.81 20.12 51.61
CA GLY A 360 19.99 21.42 52.27
C GLY A 360 19.52 22.63 51.46
N LEU A 361 18.66 22.44 50.46
CA LEU A 361 18.06 23.53 49.69
C LEU A 361 17.17 24.41 50.58
N ASP A 362 17.25 25.74 50.39
CA ASP A 362 16.31 26.70 51.00
C ASP A 362 14.85 26.22 50.78
N ASP A 363 14.01 26.37 51.80
CA ASP A 363 12.60 25.92 51.80
C ASP A 363 11.83 26.40 50.56
N THR A 364 12.18 27.58 50.05
CA THR A 364 11.59 28.17 48.84
C THR A 364 11.90 27.38 47.57
N LEU A 365 13.14 26.92 47.40
CA LEU A 365 13.58 26.18 46.22
C LEU A 365 13.04 24.75 46.23
N SER A 366 12.90 24.15 47.42
CA SER A 366 12.21 22.87 47.60
C SER A 366 10.73 22.95 47.21
N GLN A 367 10.01 24.00 47.62
CA GLN A 367 8.62 24.22 47.21
C GLN A 367 8.49 24.41 45.69
N VAL A 368 9.39 25.16 45.07
CA VAL A 368 9.43 25.34 43.60
C VAL A 368 9.67 24.00 42.89
N ALA A 369 10.59 23.16 43.39
CA ALA A 369 10.81 21.85 42.81
C ALA A 369 9.57 20.93 42.92
N GLN A 370 8.84 20.99 44.05
CA GLN A 370 7.61 20.21 44.22
C GLN A 370 6.48 20.69 43.29
N THR A 371 6.30 22.00 43.13
CA THR A 371 5.31 22.54 42.17
C THR A 371 5.67 22.20 40.72
N ALA A 372 6.97 22.18 40.38
CA ALA A 372 7.43 21.74 39.08
C ALA A 372 7.14 20.24 38.84
N LYS A 373 7.38 19.37 39.83
CA LYS A 373 7.07 17.93 39.73
C LYS A 373 5.58 17.66 39.52
N THR A 374 4.70 18.38 40.22
CA THR A 374 3.24 18.21 40.03
C THR A 374 2.79 18.70 38.65
N ALA A 375 3.38 19.78 38.14
CA ALA A 375 3.14 20.24 36.77
C ALA A 375 3.60 19.21 35.72
N ILE A 376 4.78 18.61 35.89
CA ILE A 376 5.29 17.55 35.01
C ILE A 376 4.35 16.34 35.02
N LEU A 377 3.87 15.92 36.20
CA LEU A 377 2.88 14.84 36.31
C LEU A 377 1.60 15.14 35.52
N GLY A 378 1.09 16.38 35.61
CA GLY A 378 -0.08 16.81 34.83
C GLY A 378 0.14 16.68 33.32
N VAL A 379 1.32 17.06 32.82
CA VAL A 379 1.69 16.90 31.41
C VAL A 379 1.76 15.43 31.01
N VAL A 380 2.36 14.57 31.85
CA VAL A 380 2.47 13.13 31.59
C VAL A 380 1.09 12.47 31.51
N ILE A 381 0.16 12.83 32.40
CA ILE A 381 -1.22 12.31 32.38
C ILE A 381 -1.95 12.77 31.11
N ALA A 382 -1.79 14.05 30.73
CA ALA A 382 -2.38 14.59 29.50
C ALA A 382 -1.84 13.87 28.25
N GLN A 383 -0.54 13.59 28.21
CA GLN A 383 0.10 12.83 27.14
C GLN A 383 -0.46 11.41 27.05
N LEU A 384 -0.60 10.71 28.19
CA LEU A 384 -1.17 9.36 28.23
C LEU A 384 -2.63 9.34 27.76
N ALA A 385 -3.43 10.34 28.14
CA ALA A 385 -4.81 10.48 27.69
C ALA A 385 -4.90 10.73 26.18
N ALA A 386 -3.98 11.54 25.61
CA ALA A 386 -3.91 11.78 24.17
C ALA A 386 -3.59 10.49 23.40
N GLU A 387 -2.60 9.71 23.86
CA GLU A 387 -2.25 8.41 23.25
C GLU A 387 -3.41 7.41 23.34
N TYR A 388 -4.12 7.38 24.48
CA TYR A 388 -5.30 6.53 24.67
C TYR A 388 -6.44 6.85 23.69
N HIS A 389 -6.64 8.13 23.36
CA HIS A 389 -7.66 8.56 22.40
C HIS A 389 -7.28 8.21 20.95
N HIS A 390 -5.99 8.14 20.63
CA HIS A 390 -5.50 7.85 19.29
C HIS A 390 -5.34 6.35 18.94
N ARG A 391 -5.88 5.44 19.77
CA ARG A 391 -5.67 3.98 19.78
C ARG A 391 -5.90 3.13 18.52
N LYS A 392 -6.25 3.72 17.36
CA LYS A 392 -6.58 2.92 16.17
C LYS A 392 -5.39 2.10 15.63
N HIS A 393 -4.14 2.49 15.86
CA HIS A 393 -2.95 1.65 15.66
C HIS A 393 -1.81 2.11 16.57
N MET A 394 -1.29 1.23 17.44
CA MET A 394 -0.10 1.52 18.26
C MET A 394 1.14 1.42 17.38
N SER A 395 1.75 2.56 17.04
CA SER A 395 3.08 2.60 16.43
C SER A 395 4.16 2.36 17.48
N GLY A 396 5.37 1.98 17.05
CA GLY A 396 6.52 1.86 17.96
C GLY A 396 6.78 3.15 18.76
N GLN A 397 6.51 4.32 18.17
CA GLN A 397 6.57 5.61 18.86
C GLN A 397 5.61 5.68 20.06
N SER A 398 4.34 5.35 19.82
CA SER A 398 3.29 5.40 20.85
C SER A 398 3.54 4.37 21.95
N ALA A 399 4.17 3.24 21.64
CA ALA A 399 4.56 2.28 22.65
C ALA A 399 5.60 2.86 23.62
N VAL A 400 6.67 3.50 23.10
CA VAL A 400 7.71 4.12 23.94
C VAL A 400 7.15 5.29 24.75
N SER A 401 6.28 6.12 24.16
CA SER A 401 5.63 7.23 24.89
C SER A 401 4.72 6.73 26.02
N VAL A 402 3.96 5.65 25.79
CA VAL A 402 3.13 5.01 26.82
C VAL A 402 4.00 4.38 27.90
N MET A 403 5.10 3.71 27.55
CA MET A 403 6.05 3.16 28.54
C MET A 403 6.66 4.24 29.42
N PHE A 404 7.05 5.38 28.84
CA PHE A 404 7.47 6.57 29.60
C PHE A 404 6.37 7.02 30.57
N CYS A 405 5.14 7.21 30.09
CA CYS A 405 4.06 7.71 30.94
C CYS A 405 3.72 6.75 32.09
N VAL A 406 3.65 5.45 31.81
CA VAL A 406 3.31 4.42 32.79
C VAL A 406 4.40 4.30 33.86
N THR A 407 5.67 4.28 33.46
CA THR A 407 6.79 4.17 34.42
C THR A 407 6.92 5.42 35.28
N TYR A 408 6.70 6.62 34.72
CA TYR A 408 6.69 7.86 35.49
C TYR A 408 5.51 7.91 36.49
N LEU A 409 4.31 7.51 36.05
CA LEU A 409 3.14 7.44 36.92
C LEU A 409 3.33 6.42 38.04
N ALA A 410 3.92 5.27 37.74
CA ALA A 410 4.19 4.23 38.73
C ALA A 410 5.22 4.69 39.78
N SER A 411 6.25 5.43 39.37
CA SER A 411 7.16 6.11 40.31
C SER A 411 6.41 7.04 41.28
N PHE A 412 5.49 7.85 40.77
CA PHE A 412 4.68 8.74 41.61
C PHE A 412 3.79 7.96 42.59
N VAL A 413 3.14 6.90 42.12
CA VAL A 413 2.30 6.02 42.94
C VAL A 413 3.12 5.32 44.04
N SER A 414 4.30 4.79 43.69
CA SER A 414 5.22 4.17 44.66
C SER A 414 5.59 5.12 45.79
N ARG A 415 5.90 6.38 45.43
CA ARG A 415 6.33 7.40 46.39
C ARG A 415 5.20 7.91 47.29
N VAL A 416 4.00 8.09 46.72
CA VAL A 416 2.86 8.69 47.45
C VAL A 416 2.04 7.66 48.23
N ILE A 417 1.78 6.49 47.66
CA ILE A 417 0.89 5.48 48.25
C ILE A 417 1.67 4.49 49.11
N PHE A 418 2.77 3.98 48.57
CA PHE A 418 3.52 2.90 49.21
C PHE A 418 4.66 3.40 50.11
N HIS A 419 4.98 4.70 50.04
CA HIS A 419 6.12 5.31 50.73
C HIS A 419 7.44 4.56 50.51
N ASP A 420 7.56 3.86 49.38
CA ASP A 420 8.76 3.13 48.98
C ASP A 420 9.58 3.99 48.01
N GLU A 421 10.57 4.68 48.58
CA GLU A 421 11.44 5.59 47.84
C GLU A 421 12.39 4.84 46.89
N LEU A 422 12.89 3.66 47.29
CA LEU A 422 13.83 2.90 46.48
C LEU A 422 13.18 2.42 45.17
N GLN A 423 11.97 1.88 45.25
CA GLN A 423 11.23 1.45 44.06
C GLN A 423 10.80 2.64 43.21
N ALA A 424 10.38 3.75 43.83
CA ALA A 424 10.02 4.96 43.09
C ALA A 424 11.20 5.48 42.26
N ASP A 425 12.41 5.45 42.82
CA ASP A 425 13.62 5.98 42.19
C ASP A 425 14.09 5.09 41.04
N ALA A 426 14.00 3.77 41.22
CA ALA A 426 14.26 2.81 40.15
C ALA A 426 13.28 3.01 38.97
N MET A 427 11.98 3.15 39.25
CA MET A 427 10.97 3.39 38.20
C MET A 427 11.16 4.74 37.50
N LEU A 428 11.55 5.77 38.25
CA LEU A 428 11.86 7.09 37.71
C LEU A 428 13.07 7.00 36.76
N ALA A 429 14.15 6.33 37.15
CA ALA A 429 15.33 6.16 36.31
C ALA A 429 14.99 5.47 34.97
N VAL A 430 14.15 4.43 35.02
CA VAL A 430 13.64 3.77 33.81
C VAL A 430 12.78 4.71 32.95
N SER A 431 11.96 5.55 33.58
CA SER A 431 11.14 6.53 32.84
C SER A 431 11.99 7.54 32.07
N PHE A 432 13.11 8.00 32.65
CA PHE A 432 14.07 8.89 31.96
C PHE A 432 14.63 8.27 30.69
N LEU A 433 15.00 6.98 30.73
CA LEU A 433 15.49 6.27 29.55
C LEU A 433 14.44 6.26 28.44
N PHE A 434 13.19 5.91 28.77
CA PHE A 434 12.11 5.94 27.78
C PHE A 434 11.80 7.35 27.26
N ALA A 435 11.92 8.39 28.09
CA ALA A 435 11.72 9.77 27.68
C ALA A 435 12.76 10.21 26.63
N TRP A 436 14.03 9.87 26.84
CA TRP A 436 15.11 10.16 25.89
C TRP A 436 15.04 9.29 24.63
N PHE A 437 14.61 8.03 24.73
CA PHE A 437 14.34 7.20 23.54
C PHE A 437 13.15 7.72 22.73
N TYR A 438 12.10 8.21 23.40
CA TYR A 438 11.00 8.89 22.74
C TYR A 438 11.46 10.16 22.01
N PHE A 439 12.42 10.90 22.57
CA PHE A 439 13.07 12.04 21.89
C PHE A 439 13.84 11.61 20.66
N ALA A 440 14.61 10.52 20.73
CA ALA A 440 15.39 10.02 19.60
C ALA A 440 14.51 9.70 18.38
N TRP A 441 13.24 9.35 18.58
CA TRP A 441 12.29 9.12 17.50
C TRP A 441 12.00 10.38 16.66
N LEU A 442 12.16 11.59 17.22
CA LEU A 442 12.07 12.84 16.48
C LEU A 442 13.20 13.00 15.46
N PHE A 443 14.33 12.31 15.61
CA PHE A 443 15.42 12.38 14.62
C PHE A 443 14.99 11.86 13.24
N MET A 444 13.89 11.12 13.13
CA MET A 444 13.30 10.73 11.85
C MET A 444 12.81 11.90 11.00
N GLY A 445 12.57 13.08 11.59
CA GLY A 445 12.23 14.28 10.82
C GLY A 445 13.41 14.87 10.02
N PHE A 446 14.66 14.48 10.33
CA PHE A 446 15.86 15.05 9.73
C PHE A 446 16.36 14.19 8.56
N LYS A 447 16.76 14.83 7.45
CA LYS A 447 17.25 14.15 6.24
C LYS A 447 18.50 13.30 6.49
N SER A 448 19.48 13.85 7.21
CA SER A 448 20.77 13.19 7.43
C SER A 448 20.73 12.04 8.45
N ILE A 449 19.86 12.11 9.46
CA ILE A 449 19.84 11.16 10.57
C ILE A 449 18.68 10.16 10.44
N GLY A 450 17.57 10.57 9.83
CA GLY A 450 16.31 9.83 9.91
C GLY A 450 16.36 8.44 9.30
N HIS A 451 17.07 8.26 8.18
CA HIS A 451 17.23 6.93 7.59
C HIS A 451 18.07 5.98 8.47
N PHE A 452 19.08 6.49 9.19
CA PHE A 452 19.85 5.70 10.16
C PHE A 452 18.98 5.20 11.32
N VAL A 453 18.06 6.03 11.82
CA VAL A 453 17.13 5.63 12.88
C VAL A 453 16.23 4.48 12.42
N ILE A 454 15.75 4.53 11.17
CA ILE A 454 14.94 3.45 10.59
C ILE A 454 15.77 2.17 10.44
N MET A 455 17.01 2.28 9.95
CA MET A 455 17.92 1.12 9.86
C MET A 455 18.14 0.46 11.22
N ILE A 456 18.44 1.25 12.26
CA ILE A 456 18.64 0.75 13.62
C ILE A 456 17.37 0.05 14.13
N TYR A 457 16.20 0.66 13.93
CA TYR A 457 14.94 0.08 14.37
C TYR A 457 14.65 -1.27 13.71
N GLU A 458 14.83 -1.38 12.39
CA GLU A 458 14.59 -2.63 11.65
C GLU A 458 15.60 -3.71 12.03
N ILE A 459 16.89 -3.38 12.14
CA ILE A 459 17.92 -4.34 12.59
C ILE A 459 17.60 -4.87 13.99
N ILE A 460 17.14 -4.01 14.91
CA ILE A 460 16.77 -4.43 16.26
C ILE A 460 15.56 -5.38 16.24
N MET A 461 14.54 -5.06 15.45
CA MET A 461 13.29 -5.82 15.42
C MET A 461 13.42 -7.15 14.67
N ASP A 462 14.13 -7.17 13.55
CA ASP A 462 14.20 -8.33 12.65
C ASP A 462 15.33 -9.29 13.03
N ASP A 463 16.51 -8.80 13.44
CA ASP A 463 17.67 -9.65 13.72
C ASP A 463 17.97 -9.77 15.22
N VAL A 464 18.03 -8.65 15.94
CA VAL A 464 18.47 -8.66 17.35
C VAL A 464 17.46 -9.36 18.24
N ARG A 465 16.15 -9.16 18.01
CA ARG A 465 15.09 -9.79 18.82
C ARG A 465 15.13 -11.34 18.76
N PRO A 466 15.12 -12.01 17.59
CA PRO A 466 15.23 -13.47 17.56
C PRO A 466 16.59 -13.95 18.08
N PHE A 467 17.67 -13.23 17.79
CA PHE A 467 18.99 -13.55 18.33
C PHE A 467 19.03 -13.50 19.87
N LEU A 468 18.49 -12.45 20.50
CA LEU A 468 18.41 -12.33 21.96
C LEU A 468 17.57 -13.46 22.57
N SER A 469 16.60 -14.00 21.85
CA SER A 469 15.81 -15.14 22.32
C SER A 469 16.65 -16.42 22.36
N ILE A 470 17.44 -16.68 21.32
CA ILE A 470 18.40 -17.80 21.28
C ILE A 470 19.49 -17.61 22.33
N LEU A 471 20.02 -16.40 22.44
CA LEU A 471 21.04 -16.06 23.42
C LEU A 471 20.52 -16.20 24.85
N GLY A 472 19.27 -15.82 25.11
CA GLY A 472 18.63 -15.99 26.41
C GLY A 472 18.53 -17.46 26.83
N ILE A 473 18.12 -18.34 25.90
CA ILE A 473 18.09 -19.79 26.15
C ILE A 473 19.50 -20.31 26.46
N PHE A 474 20.49 -19.88 25.68
CA PHE A 474 21.88 -20.27 25.87
C PHE A 474 22.43 -19.83 27.24
N VAL A 475 22.24 -18.55 27.61
CA VAL A 475 22.69 -18.01 28.91
C VAL A 475 22.02 -18.76 30.06
N VAL A 476 20.70 -18.97 30.02
CA VAL A 476 20.00 -19.72 31.09
C VAL A 476 20.49 -21.17 31.18
N ALA A 477 20.68 -21.85 30.05
CA ALA A 477 21.17 -23.23 30.03
C ALA A 477 22.58 -23.37 30.61
N PHE A 478 23.52 -22.50 30.24
CA PHE A 478 24.87 -22.54 30.78
C PHE A 478 24.94 -22.05 32.22
N SER A 479 24.18 -21.01 32.59
CA SER A 479 24.10 -20.55 33.97
C SER A 479 23.56 -21.63 34.90
N THR A 480 22.56 -22.42 34.48
CA THR A 480 22.07 -23.56 35.28
C THR A 480 23.12 -24.65 35.42
N ALA A 481 23.80 -25.03 34.33
CA ALA A 481 24.86 -26.03 34.36
C ALA A 481 26.02 -25.62 35.28
N ILE A 482 26.50 -24.38 35.14
CA ILE A 482 27.59 -23.82 35.96
C ILE A 482 27.17 -23.69 37.42
N TYR A 483 25.94 -23.23 37.69
CA TYR A 483 25.39 -23.12 39.05
C TYR A 483 25.39 -24.47 39.80
N VAL A 484 25.02 -25.56 39.11
CA VAL A 484 25.03 -26.91 39.70
C VAL A 484 26.45 -27.36 40.03
N VAL A 485 27.43 -27.06 39.18
CA VAL A 485 28.85 -27.43 39.40
C VAL A 485 29.48 -26.59 40.51
N LEU A 486 29.14 -25.30 40.60
CA LEU A 486 29.62 -24.38 41.63
C LEU A 486 28.93 -24.53 42.98
N ARG A 487 27.92 -25.41 43.11
CA ARG A 487 27.16 -25.59 44.37
C ARG A 487 28.12 -25.92 45.53
N PRO A 488 28.35 -24.97 46.45
CA PRO A 488 29.42 -25.13 47.43
C PRO A 488 29.00 -26.10 48.52
N THR A 489 29.94 -26.89 49.01
CA THR A 489 29.80 -27.74 50.20
C THR A 489 30.02 -26.96 51.50
N SER A 490 30.51 -25.72 51.41
CA SER A 490 30.88 -24.85 52.53
C SER A 490 30.33 -23.42 52.34
N ALA A 491 29.99 -22.75 53.45
CA ALA A 491 29.14 -21.56 53.52
C ALA A 491 29.71 -20.24 52.93
N ARG A 492 30.72 -20.27 52.04
CA ARG A 492 31.45 -19.07 51.59
C ARG A 492 31.20 -18.58 50.17
N SER A 493 30.42 -19.24 49.31
CA SER A 493 30.11 -18.66 48.00
C SER A 493 28.84 -19.22 47.35
N VAL A 494 27.69 -19.10 47.99
CA VAL A 494 26.42 -19.30 47.27
C VAL A 494 26.10 -17.98 46.56
N ARG A 495 26.62 -17.78 45.33
CA ARG A 495 26.01 -16.80 44.43
C ARG A 495 24.59 -17.29 44.16
N ASP A 496 23.58 -16.45 44.31
CA ASP A 496 22.22 -16.81 43.90
C ASP A 496 22.17 -17.04 42.39
N PHE A 497 21.19 -17.81 41.93
CA PHE A 497 21.03 -18.12 40.50
C PHE A 497 20.92 -16.85 39.64
N SER A 498 20.28 -15.80 40.16
CA SER A 498 20.22 -14.47 39.51
C SER A 498 21.60 -13.84 39.31
N GLY A 499 22.47 -13.92 40.33
CA GLY A 499 23.86 -13.48 40.23
C GLY A 499 24.64 -14.29 39.19
N GLN A 500 24.40 -15.61 39.11
CA GLN A 500 25.02 -16.46 38.11
C GLN A 500 24.60 -16.11 36.67
N LEU A 501 23.35 -15.74 36.45
CA LEU A 501 22.86 -15.26 35.15
C LEU A 501 23.59 -13.98 34.72
N VAL A 502 23.73 -13.01 35.63
CA VAL A 502 24.45 -11.75 35.37
C VAL A 502 25.92 -12.03 35.07
N THR A 503 26.58 -12.88 35.86
CA THR A 503 27.98 -13.26 35.62
C THR A 503 28.18 -13.94 34.27
N CYS A 504 27.31 -14.87 33.87
CA CYS A 504 27.40 -15.50 32.56
C CYS A 504 27.19 -14.50 31.41
N PHE A 505 26.25 -13.56 31.57
CA PHE A 505 26.06 -12.49 30.59
C PHE A 505 27.30 -11.59 30.49
N GLU A 506 27.89 -11.22 31.63
CA GLU A 506 29.12 -10.42 31.67
C GLU A 506 30.30 -11.13 31.00
N TRP A 507 30.47 -12.43 31.23
CA TRP A 507 31.51 -13.22 30.55
C TRP A 507 31.33 -13.24 29.04
N LEU A 508 30.08 -13.27 28.57
CA LEU A 508 29.78 -13.25 27.14
C LEU A 508 30.17 -11.90 26.50
N THR A 509 29.91 -10.77 27.18
CA THR A 509 30.17 -9.44 26.60
C THR A 509 31.60 -8.96 26.79
N ASN A 510 32.19 -9.21 27.97
CA ASN A 510 33.50 -8.66 28.34
C ASN A 510 34.65 -9.62 28.03
N GLY A 511 34.37 -10.90 27.74
CA GLY A 511 35.38 -11.90 27.40
C GLY A 511 36.38 -12.23 28.53
N GLY A 512 36.10 -11.79 29.76
CA GLY A 512 36.96 -11.97 30.91
C GLY A 512 36.41 -13.01 31.89
N TYR A 513 37.29 -13.91 32.34
CA TYR A 513 37.01 -14.85 33.43
C TYR A 513 37.82 -14.46 34.66
N GLU A 514 37.19 -14.36 35.82
CA GLU A 514 37.94 -14.39 37.08
C GLU A 514 38.46 -15.82 37.30
N GLY A 515 39.78 -15.99 37.35
CA GLY A 515 40.42 -17.30 37.55
C GLY A 515 39.94 -18.02 38.82
N ASP A 516 39.51 -17.25 39.82
CA ASP A 516 38.98 -17.73 41.10
C ASP A 516 37.73 -18.61 40.95
N VAL A 517 36.99 -18.51 39.84
CA VAL A 517 35.74 -19.26 39.64
C VAL A 517 36.00 -20.74 39.31
N VAL A 518 37.11 -21.04 38.61
CA VAL A 518 37.52 -22.43 38.36
C VAL A 518 38.02 -23.08 39.65
N ASP A 519 38.71 -22.30 40.48
CA ASP A 519 39.21 -22.78 41.77
C ASP A 519 38.11 -22.98 42.81
N ALA A 520 37.00 -22.23 42.71
CA ALA A 520 35.80 -22.43 43.50
C ALA A 520 35.06 -23.76 43.20
N ALA A 521 35.31 -24.39 42.05
CA ALA A 521 34.68 -25.66 41.68
C ALA A 521 35.36 -26.88 42.34
N GLU A 522 35.21 -27.03 43.67
CA GLU A 522 35.90 -28.06 44.49
C GLU A 522 35.78 -29.50 43.96
N ARG A 523 34.60 -29.89 43.44
CA ARG A 523 34.29 -31.27 43.02
C ARG A 523 34.39 -31.53 41.51
N GLY A 524 34.60 -30.50 40.69
CA GLY A 524 34.35 -30.57 39.26
C GLY A 524 35.22 -29.66 38.39
N LYS A 525 36.45 -29.34 38.80
CA LYS A 525 37.34 -28.39 38.10
C LYS A 525 37.49 -28.67 36.60
N VAL A 526 37.63 -29.94 36.20
CA VAL A 526 37.76 -30.33 34.78
C VAL A 526 36.47 -30.08 34.01
N LEU A 527 35.32 -30.47 34.57
CA LEU A 527 34.01 -30.22 33.96
C LEU A 527 33.71 -28.72 33.88
N MET A 528 34.09 -27.95 34.91
CA MET A 528 33.96 -26.50 34.92
C MET A 528 34.80 -25.85 33.81
N GLY A 529 36.07 -26.24 33.67
CA GLY A 529 36.93 -25.77 32.58
C GLY A 529 36.35 -26.09 31.20
N PHE A 530 35.78 -27.29 31.02
CA PHE A 530 35.10 -27.65 29.77
C PHE A 530 33.85 -26.79 29.51
N LEU A 531 32.98 -26.61 30.51
CA LEU A 531 31.77 -25.79 30.38
C LEU A 531 32.10 -24.33 30.06
N MET A 532 33.13 -23.77 30.71
CA MET A 532 33.59 -22.41 30.43
C MET A 532 34.16 -22.29 29.02
N ALA A 533 35.02 -23.22 28.59
CA ALA A 533 35.55 -23.22 27.22
C ALA A 533 34.45 -23.38 26.16
N ALA A 534 33.50 -24.28 26.39
CA ALA A 534 32.34 -24.45 25.52
C ALA A 534 31.48 -23.19 25.48
N PHE A 535 31.30 -22.50 26.61
CA PHE A 535 30.60 -21.22 26.68
C PHE A 535 31.31 -20.12 25.88
N THR A 536 32.65 -20.00 25.98
CA THR A 536 33.43 -19.04 25.18
C THR A 536 33.28 -19.31 23.68
N ILE A 537 33.47 -20.57 23.27
CA ILE A 537 33.47 -20.94 21.85
C ILE A 537 32.07 -20.78 21.26
N LEU A 538 31.06 -21.36 21.89
CA LEU A 538 29.69 -21.31 21.34
C LEU A 538 29.07 -19.92 21.49
N GLY A 539 29.24 -19.28 22.66
CA GLY A 539 28.66 -17.97 22.94
C GLY A 539 29.43 -16.83 22.27
N ALA A 540 30.67 -16.62 22.68
CA ALA A 540 31.44 -15.45 22.25
C ALA A 540 32.00 -15.60 20.83
N VAL A 541 32.44 -16.79 20.41
CA VAL A 541 33.03 -16.98 19.08
C VAL A 541 31.98 -17.28 18.02
N VAL A 542 31.00 -18.16 18.28
CA VAL A 542 30.01 -18.54 17.26
C VAL A 542 28.82 -17.59 17.25
N LEU A 543 28.10 -17.45 18.37
CA LEU A 543 26.85 -16.69 18.39
C LEU A 543 27.05 -15.19 18.13
N LEU A 544 28.04 -14.53 18.76
CA LEU A 544 28.29 -13.10 18.49
C LEU A 544 28.74 -12.84 17.04
N ASN A 545 29.60 -13.69 16.47
CA ASN A 545 30.00 -13.54 15.07
C ASN A 545 28.85 -13.80 14.10
N LEU A 546 27.94 -14.73 14.43
CA LEU A 546 26.71 -14.94 13.67
C LEU A 546 25.83 -13.69 13.71
N LEU A 547 25.69 -13.03 14.87
CA LEU A 547 24.93 -11.77 14.96
C LEU A 547 25.51 -10.69 14.06
N VAL A 548 26.84 -10.51 14.08
CA VAL A 548 27.51 -9.51 13.22
C VAL A 548 27.31 -9.84 11.73
N ALA A 549 27.36 -11.13 11.36
CA ALA A 549 27.11 -11.57 9.99
C ALA A 549 25.67 -11.28 9.55
N MET A 550 24.67 -11.63 10.39
CA MET A 550 23.25 -11.34 10.11
C MET A 550 23.00 -9.83 9.99
N MET A 551 23.54 -9.03 10.92
CA MET A 551 23.44 -7.57 10.86
C MET A 551 24.06 -6.99 9.60
N GLY A 552 25.18 -7.54 9.12
CA GLY A 552 25.82 -7.10 7.88
C GLY A 552 24.92 -7.29 6.66
N ASP A 553 24.30 -8.46 6.52
CA ASP A 553 23.39 -8.78 5.42
C ASP A 553 22.10 -7.95 5.47
N THR A 554 21.53 -7.77 6.66
CA THR A 554 20.33 -6.97 6.86
C THR A 554 20.60 -5.48 6.65
N TYR A 555 21.74 -4.96 7.12
CA TYR A 555 22.14 -3.57 6.86
C TYR A 555 22.18 -3.29 5.36
N ALA A 556 22.79 -4.18 4.57
CA ALA A 556 22.84 -4.03 3.12
C ALA A 556 21.43 -3.95 2.50
N LYS A 557 20.53 -4.87 2.85
CA LYS A 557 19.14 -4.92 2.33
C LYS A 557 18.28 -3.75 2.79
N VAL A 558 18.38 -3.36 4.06
CA VAL A 558 17.57 -2.29 4.65
C VAL A 558 18.03 -0.94 4.14
N SER A 559 19.34 -0.72 3.98
CA SER A 559 19.89 0.56 3.50
C SER A 559 19.35 0.97 2.13
N GLU A 560 19.11 0.01 1.23
CA GLU A 560 18.55 0.25 -0.11
C GLU A 560 17.14 0.87 -0.04
N ASN A 561 16.31 0.42 0.91
CA ASN A 561 14.94 0.88 1.07
C ASN A 561 14.76 1.96 2.16
N ALA A 562 15.78 2.19 2.99
CA ALA A 562 15.71 3.07 4.17
C ALA A 562 15.36 4.51 3.80
N VAL A 563 15.87 5.02 2.67
CA VAL A 563 15.58 6.38 2.20
C VAL A 563 14.10 6.52 1.81
N ALA A 564 13.54 5.53 1.11
CA ALA A 564 12.14 5.53 0.72
C ALA A 564 11.21 5.43 1.94
N LYS A 565 11.53 4.54 2.89
CA LYS A 565 10.82 4.42 4.18
C LYS A 565 10.91 5.71 5.00
N TRP A 566 12.07 6.35 5.02
CA TRP A 566 12.27 7.65 5.68
C TRP A 566 11.39 8.75 5.07
N ARG A 567 11.30 8.82 3.74
CA ARG A 567 10.40 9.77 3.05
C ARG A 567 8.95 9.55 3.48
N LEU A 568 8.50 8.29 3.60
CA LEU A 568 7.16 7.95 4.10
C LEU A 568 6.95 8.40 5.55
N GLU A 569 7.88 8.12 6.46
CA GLU A 569 7.75 8.54 7.87
C GLU A 569 7.76 10.06 8.02
N ARG A 570 8.62 10.77 7.27
CA ARG A 570 8.62 12.23 7.23
C ARG A 570 7.26 12.77 6.74
N ALA A 571 6.69 12.15 5.71
CA ALA A 571 5.36 12.52 5.21
C ALA A 571 4.24 12.21 6.23
N ARG A 572 4.34 11.13 7.00
CA ARG A 572 3.41 10.82 8.11
C ARG A 572 3.47 11.85 9.22
N ILE A 573 4.66 12.25 9.66
CA ILE A 573 4.86 13.32 10.64
C ILE A 573 4.21 14.60 10.12
N MET A 574 4.49 14.95 8.88
CA MET A 574 3.95 16.10 8.20
C MET A 574 2.41 16.13 8.19
N LEU A 575 1.76 15.03 7.76
CA LEU A 575 0.29 14.93 7.82
C LEU A 575 -0.26 15.07 9.24
N ARG A 576 0.42 14.46 10.22
CA ARG A 576 0.02 14.55 11.62
C ARG A 576 0.08 15.99 12.09
N LEU A 577 1.14 16.73 11.76
CA LEU A 577 1.28 18.16 12.07
C LEU A 577 0.17 18.99 11.40
N GLU A 578 -0.11 18.76 10.12
CA GLU A 578 -1.18 19.46 9.42
C GLU A 578 -2.53 19.25 10.12
N ARG A 579 -2.85 18.00 10.49
CA ARG A 579 -4.14 17.62 11.12
C ARG A 579 -4.50 18.41 12.38
N HIS A 580 -3.51 18.93 13.12
CA HIS A 580 -3.75 19.69 14.34
C HIS A 580 -4.32 21.09 14.10
N PHE A 581 -4.15 21.65 12.90
CA PHE A 581 -4.62 23.00 12.58
C PHE A 581 -5.98 22.96 11.90
N SER A 582 -6.83 23.96 12.18
CA SER A 582 -8.05 24.19 11.41
C SER A 582 -7.72 24.61 9.98
N THR A 583 -8.62 24.33 9.04
CA THR A 583 -8.42 24.65 7.61
C THR A 583 -8.10 26.12 7.31
N PRO A 584 -8.70 27.14 7.99
CA PRO A 584 -8.35 28.54 7.73
C PRO A 584 -6.94 28.89 8.22
N HIS A 585 -6.50 28.25 9.30
CA HIS A 585 -5.17 28.46 9.86
C HIS A 585 -4.09 27.86 8.95
N ARG A 586 -4.34 26.65 8.40
CA ARG A 586 -3.48 26.04 7.39
C ARG A 586 -3.33 26.93 6.16
N ASP A 587 -4.43 27.49 5.66
CA ASP A 587 -4.40 28.38 4.49
C ASP A 587 -3.58 29.65 4.74
N ARG A 588 -3.64 30.19 5.97
CA ARG A 588 -2.81 31.34 6.34
C ARG A 588 -1.33 30.98 6.36
N LEU A 589 -0.96 29.81 6.87
CA LEU A 589 0.42 29.34 6.93
C LEU A 589 0.98 28.97 5.55
N ALA A 590 0.13 28.48 4.65
CA ALA A 590 0.53 27.93 3.38
C ALA A 590 0.39 28.88 2.18
N ARG A 591 0.16 30.19 2.41
CA ARG A 591 0.04 31.20 1.35
C ARG A 591 1.25 31.29 0.41
N GLY A 592 2.43 30.84 0.85
CA GLY A 592 3.65 30.80 0.03
C GLY A 592 3.85 29.50 -0.75
N VAL A 593 3.04 28.46 -0.49
CA VAL A 593 3.22 27.14 -1.11
C VAL A 593 2.56 27.07 -2.49
N TRP A 594 1.41 27.71 -2.66
CA TRP A 594 0.61 27.65 -3.89
C TRP A 594 0.11 29.03 -4.31
N ILE A 595 -0.20 29.13 -5.60
CA ILE A 595 -0.89 30.27 -6.19
C ILE A 595 -2.38 29.95 -6.32
N VAL A 596 -3.22 30.97 -6.20
CA VAL A 596 -4.68 30.85 -6.37
C VAL A 596 -5.09 31.59 -7.64
N LEU A 597 -5.67 30.86 -8.59
CA LEU A 597 -6.15 31.39 -9.87
C LEU A 597 -7.57 30.88 -10.09
N ASP A 598 -8.50 31.78 -10.40
CA ASP A 598 -9.94 31.48 -10.61
C ASP A 598 -10.57 30.64 -9.48
N GLY A 599 -10.10 30.86 -8.24
CA GLY A 599 -10.56 30.12 -7.06
C GLY A 599 -9.98 28.71 -6.90
N ALA A 600 -9.14 28.25 -7.82
CA ALA A 600 -8.41 26.99 -7.75
C ALA A 600 -6.96 27.17 -7.29
N ARG A 601 -6.42 26.18 -6.59
CA ARG A 601 -5.05 26.19 -6.03
C ARG A 601 -4.10 25.43 -6.95
N PHE A 602 -2.95 26.03 -7.26
CA PHE A 602 -1.92 25.41 -8.09
C PHE A 602 -0.55 25.48 -7.43
N LEU A 603 0.21 24.40 -7.52
CA LEU A 603 1.63 24.39 -7.23
C LEU A 603 2.38 24.79 -8.52
N GLN A 604 3.13 25.88 -8.45
CA GLN A 604 3.98 26.31 -9.56
C GLN A 604 5.36 25.64 -9.43
N VAL A 605 5.70 24.74 -10.35
CA VAL A 605 6.96 24.01 -10.37
C VAL A 605 7.81 24.50 -11.54
N GLN A 606 9.06 24.83 -11.26
CA GLN A 606 10.05 25.11 -12.30
C GLN A 606 10.87 23.85 -12.52
N LEU A 607 10.94 23.41 -13.78
CA LEU A 607 11.77 22.31 -14.22
C LEU A 607 12.92 22.88 -15.04
N VAL A 608 14.16 22.46 -14.78
CA VAL A 608 15.32 22.75 -15.65
C VAL A 608 15.80 21.45 -16.23
N ASP A 609 15.85 21.35 -17.56
CA ASP A 609 16.14 20.10 -18.28
C ASP A 609 15.21 18.95 -17.89
N GLY A 610 13.95 19.29 -17.54
CA GLY A 610 12.95 18.32 -17.07
C GLY A 610 13.06 17.92 -15.60
N LEU A 611 14.08 18.38 -14.87
CA LEU A 611 14.29 18.07 -13.46
C LEU A 611 13.69 19.14 -12.54
N THR A 612 13.02 18.69 -11.48
CA THR A 612 12.50 19.55 -10.41
C THR A 612 13.62 20.16 -9.56
N SER A 613 13.29 21.23 -8.84
CA SER A 613 14.24 21.86 -7.90
C SER A 613 14.68 20.88 -6.80
N TYR A 614 13.79 19.99 -6.39
CA TYR A 614 14.11 18.91 -5.46
C TYR A 614 15.16 17.94 -6.02
N GLU A 615 14.96 17.41 -7.23
CA GLU A 615 15.91 16.47 -7.85
C GLU A 615 17.30 17.08 -8.02
N GLN A 616 17.37 18.36 -8.38
CA GLN A 616 18.66 19.06 -8.49
C GLN A 616 19.39 19.19 -7.15
N ARG A 617 18.65 19.34 -6.04
CA ARG A 617 19.24 19.36 -4.69
C ARG A 617 19.66 17.96 -4.27
N ASP A 618 18.81 16.97 -4.52
CA ASP A 618 19.08 15.58 -4.15
C ASP A 618 20.25 14.98 -4.94
N ALA A 619 20.54 15.47 -6.15
CA ALA A 619 21.71 15.08 -6.93
C ALA A 619 23.01 15.76 -6.49
N ARG A 620 22.93 16.85 -5.69
CA ARG A 620 24.10 17.57 -5.15
C ARG A 620 24.51 17.07 -3.76
N ASP A 621 23.52 16.64 -2.98
CA ASP A 621 23.70 16.00 -1.67
C ASP A 621 24.12 14.53 -1.82
#